data_AF-A0A5Q4FMW3-F1
#
_entry.id   AF-A0A5Q4FMW3-F1
#
_cell.length_a   1.000
_cell.length_b   1.000
_cell.length_c   1.000
_cell.angle_alpha   90.00
_cell.angle_beta   90.00
_cell.angle_gamma   90.00
#
_symmetry.space_group_name_H-M   'P 1'
#
loop_
_entity.id
_entity.type
_entity.pdbx_description
1 polymer ?
#
loop_
_entity_poly.entity_id
_entity_poly.type
_entity_poly.pdbx_seq_one_letter_code
_entity_poly.pdbx_strand_id
1 'polypeptide(L)'
;MHMEILKIIYEHDMTLEHLSGDDDPRNRMTDREHTLASFLAPQKTYNRYYFTGTNLDENRFGLSSMHAWPVVREMIGGILHDAAGESSGKSSFAGRDWHRPDGTHHNSFSEGLEDLRPYDVLISGDTSNQDIRSKLILDDRTGVRERFEPLTALLDRGHLVILAEKAHHGCDLHLFCRHNLYEPLFHGCKDILNPGLRCFTINGKRVNSERHFYFETWSLDRPPHGFQEVTPDARIR
;
A
#
# COMPACT_ATOMS: atom_id res chain seq x y z
N MET A 1 16.63 7.76 -22.72
CA MET A 1 16.61 6.98 -21.47
C MET A 1 15.57 7.65 -20.62
N HIS A 2 14.45 6.99 -20.36
CA HIS A 2 13.31 7.61 -19.69
C HIS A 2 13.59 7.75 -18.21
N MET A 3 13.33 8.93 -17.63
CA MET A 3 13.45 9.13 -16.19
C MET A 3 12.10 8.85 -15.52
N GLU A 4 12.09 7.85 -14.64
CA GLU A 4 10.93 7.43 -13.88
C GLU A 4 11.19 7.48 -12.38
N ILE A 5 10.14 7.74 -11.63
CA ILE A 5 10.17 7.85 -10.17
C ILE A 5 9.15 6.87 -9.60
N LEU A 6 9.63 5.98 -8.75
CA LEU A 6 8.83 5.18 -7.84
C LEU A 6 8.81 5.87 -6.46
N LYS A 7 7.61 6.08 -5.90
CA LYS A 7 7.44 6.57 -4.53
C LYS A 7 6.74 5.49 -3.71
N ILE A 8 7.31 5.17 -2.55
CA ILE A 8 6.71 4.31 -1.52
C ILE A 8 6.40 5.20 -0.31
N ILE A 9 5.14 5.54 -0.14
CA ILE A 9 4.66 6.34 0.99
C ILE A 9 4.18 5.38 2.08
N TYR A 10 4.82 5.39 3.25
CA TYR A 10 4.53 4.45 4.32
C TYR A 10 3.92 5.10 5.56
N GLU A 11 3.00 4.39 6.20
CA GLU A 11 2.43 4.73 7.49
C GLU A 11 2.47 3.50 8.39
N HIS A 12 3.14 3.65 9.54
CA HIS A 12 3.29 2.60 10.54
C HIS A 12 2.37 2.79 11.72
N ASP A 13 2.08 1.66 12.37
CA ASP A 13 1.36 1.58 13.63
C ASP A 13 0.07 2.42 13.66
N MET A 14 -0.65 2.42 12.55
CA MET A 14 -1.89 3.17 12.40
C MET A 14 -3.07 2.31 12.83
N THR A 15 -4.04 2.94 13.49
CA THR A 15 -5.39 2.38 13.58
C THR A 15 -6.12 2.70 12.27
N LEU A 16 -6.92 1.77 11.75
CA LEU A 16 -7.62 1.99 10.48
C LEU A 16 -8.58 3.19 10.54
N GLU A 17 -9.08 3.57 11.72
CA GLU A 17 -9.92 4.75 11.83
C GLU A 17 -9.15 6.07 11.60
N HIS A 18 -7.82 6.11 11.76
CA HIS A 18 -7.02 7.30 11.47
C HIS A 18 -6.91 7.61 9.97
N LEU A 19 -7.22 6.65 9.07
CA LEU A 19 -7.27 6.87 7.61
C LEU A 19 -8.52 7.66 7.15
N SER A 20 -9.48 7.90 8.05
CA SER A 20 -10.77 8.52 7.74
C SER A 20 -10.76 10.06 7.70
N GLY A 21 -9.60 10.70 7.65
CA GLY A 21 -9.42 12.15 7.88
C GLY A 21 -10.35 13.08 7.09
N ASP A 22 -11.43 13.51 7.75
CA ASP A 22 -12.11 14.81 7.60
C ASP A 22 -13.20 15.04 8.67
N ASP A 23 -13.53 14.02 9.48
CA ASP A 23 -14.32 14.25 10.69
C ASP A 23 -13.46 14.92 11.77
N ASP A 24 -13.96 16.02 12.32
CA ASP A 24 -13.46 16.65 13.53
C ASP A 24 -13.27 15.59 14.63
N PRO A 25 -12.05 15.38 15.17
CA PRO A 25 -11.81 14.40 16.24
C PRO A 25 -12.68 14.64 17.48
N ARG A 26 -13.28 15.84 17.63
CA ARG A 26 -14.24 16.18 18.69
C ARG A 26 -15.63 15.56 18.47
N ASN A 27 -16.04 15.29 17.24
CA ASN A 27 -17.34 14.64 16.93
C ASN A 27 -17.35 13.14 17.26
N ARG A 28 -16.18 12.52 17.48
CA ARG A 28 -16.05 11.12 17.91
C ARG A 28 -15.84 10.95 19.41
N MET A 29 -15.77 12.03 20.19
CA MET A 29 -15.66 11.96 21.66
C MET A 29 -16.87 11.33 22.35
N THR A 30 -18.00 11.15 21.65
CA THR A 30 -19.21 10.57 22.25
C THR A 30 -19.19 9.04 22.35
N ASP A 31 -18.31 8.34 21.61
CA ASP A 31 -18.29 6.85 21.57
C ASP A 31 -16.94 6.21 21.95
N ARG A 32 -15.89 6.99 22.29
CA ARG A 32 -14.59 6.45 22.70
C ARG A 32 -14.23 6.72 24.17
N GLU A 33 -14.30 5.64 24.94
CA GLU A 33 -13.35 5.24 25.98
C GLU A 33 -13.26 6.12 27.25
N HIS A 34 -14.24 5.96 28.15
CA HIS A 34 -14.22 6.57 29.48
C HIS A 34 -13.60 5.68 30.58
N THR A 35 -12.95 4.56 30.25
CA THR A 35 -12.38 3.66 31.28
C THR A 35 -10.87 3.46 31.11
N LEU A 36 -10.16 3.46 32.24
CA LEU A 36 -8.74 3.14 32.30
C LEU A 36 -8.41 1.76 31.69
N ALA A 37 -9.34 0.80 31.81
CA ALA A 37 -9.20 -0.52 31.21
C ALA A 37 -9.17 -0.47 29.67
N SER A 38 -9.99 0.39 29.05
CA SER A 38 -9.97 0.59 27.59
C SER A 38 -8.68 1.25 27.12
N PHE A 39 -8.17 2.23 27.87
CA PHE A 39 -6.91 2.90 27.56
C PHE A 39 -5.68 1.97 27.66
N LEU A 40 -5.72 1.01 28.57
CA LEU A 40 -4.64 0.03 28.77
C LEU A 40 -4.74 -1.19 27.85
N ALA A 41 -5.83 -1.35 27.12
CA ALA A 41 -5.98 -2.46 26.18
C ALA A 41 -5.02 -2.26 24.99
N PRO A 42 -4.29 -3.31 24.55
CA PRO A 42 -3.46 -3.23 23.36
C PRO A 42 -4.31 -2.85 22.16
N GLN A 43 -4.04 -1.69 21.55
CA GLN A 43 -4.71 -1.29 20.32
C GLN A 43 -4.14 -2.09 19.15
N LYS A 44 -5.01 -2.60 18.28
CA LYS A 44 -4.59 -3.25 17.04
C LYS A 44 -4.10 -2.19 16.07
N THR A 45 -2.85 -2.32 15.65
CA THR A 45 -2.24 -1.44 14.66
C THR A 45 -1.96 -2.18 13.36
N TYR A 46 -1.91 -1.42 12.29
CA TYR A 46 -1.68 -1.87 10.93
C TYR A 46 -0.68 -0.96 10.25
N ASN A 47 -0.17 -1.40 9.11
CA ASN A 47 0.72 -0.64 8.24
C ASN A 47 0.04 -0.41 6.90
N ARG A 48 0.25 0.78 6.33
CA ARG A 48 -0.16 1.14 4.98
C ARG A 48 1.06 1.52 4.15
N TYR A 49 1.13 1.00 2.94
CA TYR A 49 2.09 1.44 1.93
C TYR A 49 1.31 1.90 0.70
N TYR A 50 1.61 3.09 0.21
CA TYR A 50 1.07 3.60 -1.03
C TYR A 50 2.19 3.68 -2.07
N PHE A 51 2.02 2.92 -3.14
CA PHE A 51 2.93 2.84 -4.27
C PHE A 51 2.39 3.70 -5.39
N THR A 52 3.18 4.68 -5.81
CA THR A 52 2.84 5.55 -6.93
C THR A 52 4.04 5.79 -7.82
N GLY A 53 3.75 5.97 -9.10
CA GLY A 53 4.74 6.09 -10.15
C GLY A 53 4.63 7.40 -10.91
N THR A 54 5.74 7.87 -11.46
CA THR A 54 5.75 8.99 -12.39
C THR A 54 6.75 8.73 -13.49
N ASN A 55 6.28 8.81 -14.74
CA ASN A 55 7.13 8.92 -15.91
C ASN A 55 7.30 10.42 -16.21
N LEU A 56 8.48 10.97 -15.93
CA LEU A 56 8.75 12.40 -16.03
C LEU A 56 8.81 12.86 -17.48
N ASP A 57 9.38 12.04 -18.35
CA ASP A 57 9.55 12.37 -19.77
C ASP A 57 8.18 12.54 -20.47
N GLU A 58 7.22 11.69 -20.14
CA GLU A 58 5.87 11.71 -20.71
C GLU A 58 4.87 12.52 -19.87
N ASN A 59 5.28 13.04 -18.72
CA ASN A 59 4.42 13.71 -17.74
C ASN A 59 3.19 12.86 -17.35
N ARG A 60 3.42 11.56 -17.11
CA ARG A 60 2.38 10.59 -16.74
C ARG A 60 2.52 10.20 -15.28
N PHE A 61 1.42 10.33 -14.55
CA PHE A 61 1.30 10.01 -13.13
C PHE A 61 0.42 8.78 -12.92
N GLY A 62 1.01 7.74 -12.36
CA GLY A 62 0.37 6.48 -12.03
C GLY A 62 1.34 5.32 -12.15
N LEU A 63 1.37 4.45 -11.14
CA LEU A 63 2.28 3.32 -11.03
C LEU A 63 2.18 2.39 -12.24
N SER A 64 0.96 2.03 -12.65
CA SER A 64 0.73 1.13 -13.77
C SER A 64 1.04 1.75 -15.15
N SER A 65 1.38 3.04 -15.20
CA SER A 65 1.73 3.75 -16.45
C SER A 65 3.23 3.81 -16.72
N MET A 66 4.06 3.37 -15.77
CA MET A 66 5.51 3.36 -15.88
C MET A 66 6.01 2.27 -16.85
N HIS A 67 7.10 2.55 -17.56
CA HIS A 67 7.86 1.54 -18.31
C HIS A 67 8.51 0.52 -17.38
N ALA A 68 8.96 0.95 -16.20
CA ALA A 68 9.50 0.08 -15.16
C ALA A 68 8.45 -0.73 -14.40
N TRP A 69 7.15 -0.55 -14.68
CA TRP A 69 6.07 -1.22 -13.95
C TRP A 69 6.23 -2.74 -13.83
N PRO A 70 6.62 -3.50 -14.89
CA PRO A 70 6.83 -4.94 -14.76
C PRO A 70 7.86 -5.31 -13.71
N VAL A 71 8.99 -4.59 -13.64
CA VAL A 71 10.07 -4.86 -12.68
C VAL A 71 9.64 -4.46 -11.26
N VAL A 72 8.95 -3.33 -11.11
CA VAL A 72 8.40 -2.89 -9.82
C VAL A 72 7.39 -3.89 -9.27
N ARG A 73 6.50 -4.40 -10.14
CA ARG A 73 5.50 -5.41 -9.79
C ARG A 73 6.14 -6.70 -9.29
N GLU A 74 7.16 -7.20 -9.99
CA GLU A 74 7.88 -8.41 -9.55
C GLU A 74 8.60 -8.20 -8.21
N MET A 75 9.23 -7.03 -8.01
CA MET A 75 9.88 -6.68 -6.75
C MET A 75 8.89 -6.69 -5.58
N ILE A 76 7.73 -6.04 -5.74
CA ILE A 76 6.68 -6.03 -4.70
C ILE A 76 6.18 -7.47 -4.48
N GLY A 77 5.88 -8.19 -5.57
CA GLY A 77 5.38 -9.57 -5.50
C GLY A 77 6.29 -10.52 -4.74
N GLY A 78 7.60 -10.44 -4.96
CA GLY A 78 8.60 -11.22 -4.22
C GLY A 78 8.58 -10.93 -2.72
N ILE A 79 8.55 -9.65 -2.34
CA ILE A 79 8.50 -9.24 -0.92
C ILE A 79 7.21 -9.72 -0.25
N LEU A 80 6.07 -9.61 -0.93
CA LEU A 80 4.79 -10.05 -0.38
C LEU A 80 4.69 -11.57 -0.27
N HIS A 81 5.33 -12.30 -1.19
CA HIS A 81 5.43 -13.75 -1.12
C HIS A 81 6.14 -14.20 0.17
N ASP A 82 7.29 -13.57 0.48
CA ASP A 82 8.07 -13.89 1.67
C ASP A 82 7.32 -13.51 2.96
N ALA A 83 6.74 -12.31 3.01
CA ALA A 83 6.02 -11.80 4.17
C ALA A 83 4.80 -12.66 4.58
N ALA A 84 4.10 -13.21 3.59
CA ALA A 84 2.96 -14.08 3.85
C ALA A 84 3.36 -15.48 4.35
N GLY A 85 4.58 -15.93 4.02
CA GLY A 85 5.16 -17.16 4.55
C GLY A 85 5.43 -17.09 6.05
N GLU A 86 5.88 -15.94 6.55
CA GLU A 86 6.17 -15.72 7.97
C GLU A 86 4.91 -15.54 8.82
N SER A 87 3.88 -14.88 8.26
CA SER A 87 2.66 -14.49 8.98
C SER A 87 1.77 -15.66 9.41
N SER A 88 1.91 -16.83 8.79
CA SER A 88 0.90 -17.89 8.90
C SER A 88 1.18 -18.96 9.95
N GLY A 89 2.40 -19.08 10.52
CA GLY A 89 2.76 -20.07 11.56
C GLY A 89 2.49 -21.56 11.23
N LYS A 90 1.86 -21.81 10.08
CA LYS A 90 1.47 -23.05 9.45
C LYS A 90 1.83 -22.84 7.99
N SER A 91 2.84 -23.58 7.54
CA SER A 91 3.20 -23.73 6.14
C SER A 91 1.97 -24.14 5.31
N SER A 92 1.19 -23.19 4.81
CA SER A 92 0.13 -23.44 3.84
C SER A 92 -0.41 -22.12 3.27
N PHE A 93 -0.02 -21.84 2.02
CA PHE A 93 -0.74 -21.05 1.01
C PHE A 93 -0.93 -19.53 1.18
N ALA A 94 -0.72 -18.92 2.35
CA ALA A 94 -1.21 -17.55 2.65
C ALA A 94 -0.70 -16.36 1.79
N GLY A 95 0.31 -16.53 0.91
CA GLY A 95 0.68 -15.48 -0.06
C GLY A 95 1.27 -15.95 -1.38
N ARG A 96 0.98 -17.19 -1.76
CA ARG A 96 1.11 -17.59 -3.17
C ARG A 96 -0.14 -17.17 -3.91
N ASP A 97 -1.29 -17.52 -3.33
CA ASP A 97 -2.57 -17.28 -3.94
C ASP A 97 -3.11 -15.90 -3.60
N TRP A 98 -3.76 -15.29 -4.58
CA TRP A 98 -4.42 -14.01 -4.47
C TRP A 98 -5.84 -14.12 -4.99
N HIS A 99 -6.76 -13.41 -4.37
CA HIS A 99 -8.17 -13.45 -4.72
C HIS A 99 -8.76 -12.06 -4.87
N ARG A 100 -9.67 -11.91 -5.83
CA ARG A 100 -10.56 -10.76 -5.93
C ARG A 100 -11.81 -10.97 -5.06
N PRO A 101 -12.52 -9.88 -4.68
CA PRO A 101 -13.81 -9.96 -3.98
C PRO A 101 -14.87 -10.84 -4.64
N ASP A 102 -14.86 -10.93 -5.97
CA ASP A 102 -15.79 -11.76 -6.77
C ASP A 102 -15.47 -13.26 -6.73
N GLY A 103 -14.36 -13.64 -6.10
CA GLY A 103 -13.90 -15.03 -5.98
C GLY A 103 -12.89 -15.45 -7.04
N THR A 104 -12.55 -14.59 -8.01
CA THR A 104 -11.47 -14.84 -8.98
C THR A 104 -10.18 -15.14 -8.24
N HIS A 105 -9.50 -16.22 -8.63
CA HIS A 105 -8.25 -16.69 -8.04
C HIS A 105 -7.09 -16.46 -9.00
N HIS A 106 -5.94 -16.11 -8.43
CA HIS A 106 -4.67 -15.88 -9.09
C HIS A 106 -3.56 -16.62 -8.33
N ASN A 107 -2.62 -17.23 -9.04
CA ASN A 107 -1.54 -18.04 -8.45
C ASN A 107 -0.36 -17.18 -7.96
N SER A 108 -0.40 -15.87 -8.21
CA SER A 108 0.60 -14.91 -7.78
C SER A 108 0.05 -13.49 -7.69
N PHE A 109 0.79 -12.63 -6.97
CA PHE A 109 0.53 -11.20 -6.92
C PHE A 109 0.59 -10.57 -8.31
N SER A 110 1.63 -10.91 -9.08
CA SER A 110 1.85 -10.35 -10.43
C SER A 110 0.69 -10.67 -11.37
N GLU A 111 0.21 -11.92 -11.36
CA GLU A 111 -0.95 -12.36 -12.13
C GLU A 111 -2.22 -11.59 -11.72
N GLY A 112 -2.46 -11.42 -10.42
CA GLY A 112 -3.61 -10.65 -9.93
C GLY A 112 -3.64 -9.20 -10.41
N LEU A 113 -2.47 -8.63 -10.73
CA LEU A 113 -2.29 -7.27 -11.19
C LEU A 113 -2.29 -7.08 -12.71
N GLU A 114 -2.27 -8.14 -13.53
CA GLU A 114 -2.18 -8.01 -15.00
C GLU A 114 -3.34 -7.21 -15.59
N ASP A 115 -4.56 -7.48 -15.13
CA ASP A 115 -5.78 -6.79 -15.54
C ASP A 115 -6.35 -5.91 -14.42
N LEU A 116 -5.47 -5.29 -13.62
CA LEU A 116 -5.92 -4.45 -12.52
C LEU A 116 -6.58 -3.17 -13.03
N ARG A 117 -7.78 -2.91 -12.54
CA ARG A 117 -8.53 -1.69 -12.80
C ARG A 117 -8.60 -0.84 -11.54
N PRO A 118 -8.83 0.49 -11.66
CA PRO A 118 -9.10 1.30 -10.50
C PRO A 118 -10.23 0.67 -9.68
N TYR A 119 -10.08 0.70 -8.36
CA TYR A 119 -10.99 0.12 -7.38
C TYR A 119 -10.98 -1.42 -7.30
N ASP A 120 -10.15 -2.12 -8.08
CA ASP A 120 -9.94 -3.55 -7.85
C ASP A 120 -9.26 -3.79 -6.50
N VAL A 121 -9.61 -4.92 -5.88
CA VAL A 121 -9.06 -5.38 -4.61
C VAL A 121 -8.43 -6.75 -4.80
N LEU A 122 -7.23 -6.95 -4.25
CA LEU A 122 -6.60 -8.26 -4.17
C LEU A 122 -6.31 -8.61 -2.72
N ILE A 123 -6.61 -9.85 -2.34
CA ILE A 123 -6.45 -10.36 -0.98
C ILE A 123 -5.57 -11.60 -1.04
N SER A 124 -4.54 -11.67 -0.19
CA SER A 124 -3.63 -12.83 -0.16
C SER A 124 -4.22 -14.03 0.59
N GLY A 125 -3.90 -15.24 0.16
CA GLY A 125 -4.21 -16.49 0.86
C GLY A 125 -5.68 -16.93 0.76
N ASP A 126 -6.04 -18.02 1.43
CA ASP A 126 -7.38 -18.59 1.33
C ASP A 126 -8.44 -17.67 1.96
N THR A 127 -9.31 -17.14 1.11
CA THR A 127 -10.44 -16.28 1.48
C THR A 127 -11.78 -17.00 1.29
N SER A 128 -11.87 -18.27 1.64
CA SER A 128 -13.09 -19.10 1.57
C SER A 128 -14.35 -18.46 2.18
N ASN A 129 -14.20 -17.44 3.04
CA ASN A 129 -15.32 -16.63 3.53
C ASN A 129 -15.82 -15.61 2.50
N GLN A 130 -16.89 -15.97 1.78
CA GLN A 130 -17.56 -15.12 0.77
C GLN A 130 -18.17 -13.83 1.35
N ASP A 131 -18.60 -13.84 2.62
CA ASP A 131 -19.26 -12.68 3.24
C ASP A 131 -18.28 -11.53 3.51
N ILE A 132 -17.02 -11.83 3.83
CA ILE A 132 -15.99 -10.80 4.04
C ILE A 132 -15.55 -10.22 2.69
N ARG A 133 -15.41 -11.08 1.66
CA ARG A 133 -15.00 -10.67 0.32
C ARG A 133 -16.00 -9.75 -0.37
N SER A 134 -17.28 -10.12 -0.37
CA SER A 134 -18.33 -9.34 -1.04
C SER A 134 -18.48 -7.93 -0.46
N LYS A 135 -18.15 -7.75 0.83
CA LYS A 135 -18.12 -6.44 1.49
C LYS A 135 -16.93 -5.57 1.09
N LEU A 136 -15.97 -6.06 0.28
CA LEU A 136 -14.81 -5.30 -0.21
C LEU A 136 -14.92 -4.92 -1.69
N ILE A 137 -16.07 -5.14 -2.32
CA ILE A 137 -16.32 -4.58 -3.65
C ILE A 137 -16.32 -3.05 -3.51
N LEU A 138 -15.39 -2.42 -4.22
CA LEU A 138 -15.27 -0.97 -4.32
C LEU A 138 -15.89 -0.49 -5.62
N ASP A 139 -16.45 0.71 -5.57
CA ASP A 139 -16.89 1.47 -6.74
C ASP A 139 -16.41 2.93 -6.63
N ASP A 140 -16.69 3.73 -7.66
CA ASP A 140 -16.31 5.14 -7.73
C ASP A 140 -17.05 6.05 -6.72
N ARG A 141 -18.02 5.52 -5.98
CA ARG A 141 -18.83 6.23 -4.99
C ARG A 141 -18.42 5.90 -3.56
N THR A 142 -17.85 4.72 -3.33
CA THR A 142 -17.45 4.25 -2.01
C THR A 142 -15.93 4.23 -1.87
N GLY A 143 -15.37 5.21 -1.17
CA GLY A 143 -13.95 5.24 -0.85
C GLY A 143 -13.54 4.14 0.13
N VAL A 144 -12.23 3.92 0.28
CA VAL A 144 -11.61 2.95 1.23
C VAL A 144 -12.19 3.04 2.66
N ARG A 145 -12.70 4.23 3.04
CA ARG A 145 -13.27 4.54 4.35
C ARG A 145 -14.48 3.71 4.75
N GLU A 146 -15.38 3.43 3.82
CA GLU A 146 -16.61 2.68 4.13
C GLU A 146 -16.37 1.17 4.28
N ARG A 147 -15.10 0.75 4.23
CA ARG A 147 -14.67 -0.64 4.11
C ARG A 147 -13.68 -1.04 5.19
N PHE A 148 -13.51 -0.22 6.24
CA PHE A 148 -12.60 -0.53 7.34
C PHE A 148 -12.99 -1.77 8.13
N GLU A 149 -14.28 -2.02 8.36
CA GLU A 149 -14.71 -3.23 9.09
C GLU A 149 -14.31 -4.53 8.36
N PRO A 150 -14.65 -4.74 7.06
CA PRO A 150 -14.22 -5.94 6.35
C PRO A 150 -12.70 -5.98 6.14
N LEU A 151 -12.04 -4.84 5.96
CA LEU A 151 -10.58 -4.74 5.89
C LEU A 151 -9.93 -5.22 7.21
N THR A 152 -10.43 -4.74 8.36
CA THR A 152 -9.95 -5.13 9.70
C THR A 152 -10.05 -6.64 9.89
N ALA A 153 -11.18 -7.24 9.52
CA ALA A 153 -11.42 -8.67 9.65
C ALA A 153 -10.42 -9.51 8.84
N LEU A 154 -10.00 -9.04 7.65
CA LEU A 154 -8.98 -9.71 6.85
C LEU A 154 -7.59 -9.52 7.43
N LEU A 155 -7.22 -8.29 7.78
CA LEU A 155 -5.90 -8.00 8.31
C LEU A 155 -5.67 -8.74 9.63
N ASP A 156 -6.68 -8.86 10.48
CA ASP A 156 -6.62 -9.63 11.74
C ASP A 156 -6.39 -11.13 11.55
N ARG A 157 -6.73 -11.66 10.38
CA ARG A 157 -6.43 -13.05 10.00
C ARG A 157 -5.06 -13.20 9.34
N GLY A 158 -4.30 -12.11 9.24
CA GLY A 158 -2.96 -12.10 8.64
C GLY A 158 -2.95 -11.97 7.12
N HIS A 159 -4.09 -11.68 6.49
CA HIS A 159 -4.12 -11.42 5.06
C HIS A 159 -3.44 -10.09 4.71
N LEU A 160 -2.84 -10.04 3.54
CA LEU A 160 -2.42 -8.81 2.86
C LEU A 160 -3.57 -8.34 1.97
N VAL A 161 -3.83 -7.03 1.95
CA VAL A 161 -4.89 -6.47 1.11
C VAL A 161 -4.33 -5.35 0.25
N ILE A 162 -4.52 -5.47 -1.06
CA ILE A 162 -4.15 -4.48 -2.07
C ILE A 162 -5.41 -3.82 -2.58
N LEU A 163 -5.42 -2.49 -2.63
CA LEU A 163 -6.47 -1.71 -3.27
C LEU A 163 -5.85 -0.91 -4.41
N ALA A 164 -6.41 -1.03 -5.61
CA ALA A 164 -6.04 -0.22 -6.75
C ALA A 164 -6.69 1.17 -6.63
N GLU A 165 -5.88 2.20 -6.49
CA GLU A 165 -6.35 3.59 -6.44
C GLU A 165 -6.29 4.19 -7.85
N LYS A 166 -7.30 4.98 -8.20
CA LYS A 166 -7.31 5.67 -9.50
C LYS A 166 -6.21 6.74 -9.52
N ALA A 167 -5.29 6.64 -10.47
CA ALA A 167 -4.31 7.69 -10.74
C ALA A 167 -4.75 8.56 -11.93
N HIS A 168 -4.04 9.65 -12.21
CA HIS A 168 -4.28 10.44 -13.43
C HIS A 168 -4.12 9.59 -14.69
N HIS A 169 -3.19 8.63 -14.68
CA HIS A 169 -2.93 7.69 -15.75
C HIS A 169 -2.81 6.27 -15.18
N GLY A 170 -3.82 5.43 -15.40
CA GLY A 170 -3.84 4.07 -14.88
C GLY A 170 -4.16 4.04 -13.38
N CYS A 171 -3.39 3.26 -12.61
CA CYS A 171 -3.62 3.04 -11.18
C CYS A 171 -2.36 3.18 -10.34
N ASP A 172 -2.55 3.56 -9.08
CA ASP A 172 -1.62 3.41 -7.97
C ASP A 172 -2.09 2.27 -7.05
N LEU A 173 -1.28 1.87 -6.08
CA LEU A 173 -1.62 0.78 -5.16
C LEU A 173 -1.55 1.21 -3.70
N HIS A 174 -2.59 0.89 -2.94
CA HIS A 174 -2.50 0.79 -1.48
C HIS A 174 -2.28 -0.66 -1.08
N LEU A 175 -1.34 -0.91 -0.18
CA LEU A 175 -1.14 -2.16 0.53
C LEU A 175 -1.44 -1.96 2.01
N PHE A 176 -2.27 -2.84 2.56
CA PHE A 176 -2.58 -2.94 3.98
C PHE A 176 -2.09 -4.28 4.52
N CYS A 177 -1.42 -4.24 5.66
CA CYS A 177 -0.88 -5.43 6.31
C CYS A 177 -0.66 -5.19 7.81
N ARG A 178 -0.51 -6.27 8.59
CA ARG A 178 -0.11 -6.18 10.01
C ARG A 178 1.41 -6.10 10.19
N HIS A 179 2.17 -6.68 9.27
CA HIS A 179 3.61 -6.79 9.38
C HIS A 179 4.27 -5.53 8.82
N ASN A 180 5.39 -5.11 9.41
CA ASN A 180 6.16 -3.99 8.87
C ASN A 180 7.04 -4.49 7.71
N LEU A 181 6.71 -4.04 6.50
CA LEU A 181 7.40 -4.36 5.26
C LEU A 181 8.36 -3.26 4.80
N TYR A 182 8.60 -2.23 5.62
CA TYR A 182 9.39 -1.07 5.18
C TYR A 182 10.82 -1.46 4.83
N GLU A 183 11.49 -2.23 5.69
CA GLU A 183 12.86 -2.68 5.45
C GLU A 183 12.97 -3.55 4.18
N PRO A 184 12.16 -4.62 4.01
CA PRO A 184 12.12 -5.36 2.75
C PRO A 184 11.86 -4.48 1.52
N LEU A 185 10.89 -3.55 1.58
CA LEU A 185 10.58 -2.64 0.47
C LEU A 185 11.72 -1.68 0.16
N PHE A 186 12.40 -1.16 1.18
CA PHE A 186 13.55 -0.29 1.02
C PHE A 186 14.70 -1.03 0.31
N HIS A 187 14.96 -2.27 0.71
CA HIS A 187 15.97 -3.11 0.08
C HIS A 187 15.58 -3.52 -1.34
N GLY A 188 14.34 -3.94 -1.57
CA GLY A 188 13.84 -4.25 -2.92
C GLY A 188 13.93 -3.05 -3.87
N CYS A 189 13.73 -1.83 -3.38
CA CYS A 189 13.97 -0.63 -4.18
C CYS A 189 15.42 -0.53 -4.66
N LYS A 190 16.41 -0.92 -3.86
CA LYS A 190 17.82 -0.91 -4.28
C LYS A 190 18.09 -1.86 -5.43
N ASP A 191 17.46 -3.03 -5.40
CA ASP A 191 17.71 -4.10 -6.37
C ASP A 191 17.22 -3.76 -7.78
N ILE A 192 16.26 -2.83 -7.89
CA ILE A 192 15.67 -2.41 -9.17
C ILE A 192 16.20 -1.07 -9.69
N LEU A 193 17.07 -0.38 -8.93
CA LEU A 193 17.62 0.91 -9.34
C LEU A 193 18.39 0.78 -10.66
N ASN A 194 18.20 1.76 -11.53
CA ASN A 194 18.98 1.92 -12.75
C ASN A 194 19.00 3.42 -13.12
N PRO A 195 19.84 3.86 -14.09
CA PRO A 195 19.94 5.29 -14.42
C PRO A 195 18.63 5.96 -14.87
N GLY A 196 17.61 5.19 -15.26
CA GLY A 196 16.27 5.67 -15.61
C GLY A 196 15.22 5.47 -14.52
N LEU A 197 15.51 4.83 -13.39
CA LEU A 197 14.54 4.61 -12.31
C LEU A 197 15.12 5.04 -10.96
N ARG A 198 14.46 6.03 -10.35
CA ARG A 198 14.75 6.51 -9.00
C ARG A 198 13.65 6.03 -8.05
N CYS A 199 14.01 5.59 -6.86
CA CYS A 199 13.04 5.23 -5.81
C CYS A 199 13.13 6.20 -4.63
N PHE A 200 11.98 6.61 -4.11
CA PHE A 200 11.86 7.40 -2.90
C PHE A 200 10.98 6.68 -1.88
N THR A 201 11.45 6.62 -0.64
CA THR A 201 10.61 6.20 0.49
C THR A 201 10.27 7.41 1.35
N ILE A 202 8.99 7.53 1.74
CA ILE A 202 8.46 8.74 2.32
C ILE A 202 7.54 8.38 3.48
N ASN A 203 7.77 8.97 4.66
CA ASN A 203 6.82 8.85 5.76
C ASN A 203 5.54 9.62 5.40
N GLY A 204 4.37 8.97 5.43
CA GLY A 204 3.08 9.55 5.06
C GLY A 204 2.74 10.83 5.81
N LYS A 205 3.19 10.98 7.06
CA LYS A 205 3.00 12.21 7.86
C LYS A 205 3.71 13.45 7.25
N ARG A 206 4.64 13.25 6.31
CA ARG A 206 5.36 14.31 5.59
C ARG A 206 4.65 14.71 4.29
N VAL A 207 3.70 13.91 3.81
CA VAL A 207 2.95 14.18 2.56
C VAL A 207 1.62 14.83 2.93
N ASN A 208 1.66 16.12 3.22
CA ASN A 208 0.49 16.89 3.69
C ASN A 208 -0.11 17.86 2.64
N SER A 209 0.39 17.83 1.41
CA SER A 209 -0.11 18.67 0.33
C SER A 209 0.12 17.99 -1.02
N GLU A 210 -0.65 18.39 -2.02
CA GLU A 210 -0.47 17.97 -3.41
C GLU A 210 0.95 18.30 -3.93
N ARG A 211 1.50 19.45 -3.52
CA ARG A 211 2.88 19.84 -3.87
C ARG A 211 3.93 18.88 -3.27
N HIS A 212 3.69 18.35 -2.07
CA HIS A 212 4.55 17.31 -1.51
C HIS A 212 4.38 15.98 -2.22
N PHE A 213 3.15 15.66 -2.64
CA PHE A 213 2.89 14.44 -3.37
C PHE A 213 3.57 14.44 -4.74
N TYR A 214 3.51 15.55 -5.49
CA TYR A 214 4.15 15.73 -6.79
C TYR A 214 5.48 16.50 -6.69
N PHE A 215 6.27 16.27 -5.64
CA PHE A 215 7.51 17.02 -5.38
C PHE A 215 8.50 16.96 -6.54
N GLU A 216 8.46 15.86 -7.32
CA GLU A 216 9.30 15.63 -8.48
C GLU A 216 9.11 16.66 -9.60
N THR A 217 7.96 17.35 -9.64
CA THR A 217 7.69 18.37 -10.65
C THR A 217 8.33 19.74 -10.32
N TRP A 218 8.76 19.97 -9.08
CA TRP A 218 9.26 21.28 -8.63
C TRP A 218 10.58 21.24 -7.84
N SER A 219 10.91 20.11 -7.22
CA SER A 219 11.93 20.01 -6.17
C SER A 219 12.69 18.69 -6.21
N LEU A 220 12.79 18.07 -7.38
CA LEU A 220 13.46 16.77 -7.52
C LEU A 220 14.94 16.79 -7.11
N ASP A 221 15.65 17.89 -7.38
CA ASP A 221 17.06 18.06 -7.00
C ASP A 221 17.25 18.36 -5.51
N ARG A 222 16.17 18.78 -4.84
CA ARG A 222 16.15 19.08 -3.39
C ARG A 222 14.82 18.60 -2.79
N PRO A 223 14.63 17.28 -2.66
CA PRO A 223 13.38 16.70 -2.16
C PRO A 223 13.03 17.27 -0.78
N PRO A 224 11.73 17.36 -0.44
CA PRO A 224 11.30 17.86 0.86
C PRO A 224 11.90 17.08 2.03
N HIS A 225 12.04 17.73 3.19
CA HIS A 225 12.60 17.09 4.37
C HIS A 225 11.78 15.84 4.77
N GLY A 226 12.46 14.70 4.92
CA GLY A 226 11.84 13.41 5.26
C GLY A 226 11.48 12.56 4.05
N PHE A 227 11.77 13.03 2.83
CA PHE A 227 11.72 12.24 1.61
C PHE A 227 13.09 11.63 1.40
N GLN A 228 13.19 10.31 1.48
CA GLN A 228 14.44 9.61 1.37
C GLN A 228 14.56 9.00 -0.02
N GLU A 229 15.51 9.49 -0.81
CA GLU A 229 15.94 8.78 -2.02
C GLU A 229 16.69 7.50 -1.62
N VAL A 230 16.31 6.39 -2.26
CA VAL A 230 17.00 5.11 -2.12
C VAL A 230 18.15 5.10 -3.12
N THR A 231 19.38 5.17 -2.60
CA THR A 231 20.61 4.97 -3.37
C THR A 231 21.24 3.63 -2.99
N PRO A 232 22.18 3.09 -3.80
CA PRO A 232 22.85 1.83 -3.48
C PRO A 232 23.48 1.82 -2.07
N ASP A 233 24.06 2.94 -1.66
CA ASP A 233 24.72 3.16 -0.37
C ASP A 233 23.78 3.66 0.74
N ALA A 234 22.54 4.07 0.43
CA ALA A 234 21.60 4.58 1.42
C ALA A 234 21.30 3.55 2.51
N ARG A 235 21.12 4.02 3.75
CA ARG A 235 20.69 3.18 4.87
C ARG A 235 19.31 3.62 5.34
N ILE A 236 18.54 2.70 5.90
CA ILE A 236 17.28 3.01 6.57
C ILE A 236 17.57 4.04 7.66
N ARG A 237 16.76 5.11 7.71
CA ARG A 237 16.90 6.22 8.65
C ARG A 237 16.01 6.08 9.86
#